data_AF-A0A964QN86-F1
#
_entry.id   AF-A0A964QN86-F1
#
_cell.length_a   1.000
_cell.length_b   1.000
_cell.length_c   1.000
_cell.angle_alpha   90.00
_cell.angle_beta   90.00
_cell.angle_gamma   90.00
#
_symmetry.space_group_name_H-M   'P 1'
#
loop_
_entity.id
_entity.type
_entity.pdbx_description
1 polymer ?
#
loop_
_entity_poly.entity_id
_entity_poly.type
_entity_poly.pdbx_seq_one_letter_code
_entity_poly.pdbx_strand_id
1 'polypeptide(L)'
;MSDILSGQLAVLVKLFGLAILLLFAVNLMWSTKITSANDRDLPWMVWGGLAILPFDSLALAWVGMALALQGRPYHRTVLATIGRVMVPPWTIFLGFYFFTTGVGISLAEAKTFFFFWFDATAIYDLGLVLWAKRIIAQKPLLTSHWFSSTSVDHLQIHLHTKY
;
A
#
# COMPACT_ATOMS: atom_id res chain seq x y z
N MET A 1 -6.39 18.26 13.26
CA MET A 1 -6.27 16.78 13.20
C MET A 1 -5.90 16.29 11.81
N SER A 2 -6.45 16.91 10.75
CA SER A 2 -5.96 16.78 9.36
C SER A 2 -4.44 16.95 9.25
N ASP A 3 -3.87 17.95 9.93
CA ASP A 3 -2.47 18.36 9.77
C ASP A 3 -1.46 17.35 10.34
N ILE A 4 -1.86 16.60 11.37
CA ILE A 4 -1.03 15.54 11.96
C ILE A 4 -1.02 14.32 11.04
N LEU A 5 -2.18 13.97 10.47
CA LEU A 5 -2.30 12.85 9.52
C LEU A 5 -1.55 13.12 8.24
N SER A 6 -1.63 14.34 7.69
CA SER A 6 -0.84 14.71 6.51
C SER A 6 0.67 14.75 6.79
N GLY A 7 1.09 15.13 8.00
CA GLY A 7 2.48 15.03 8.44
C GLY A 7 3.00 13.58 8.48
N GLN A 8 2.23 12.66 9.07
CA GLN A 8 2.59 11.24 9.10
C GLN A 8 2.58 10.61 7.70
N LEU A 9 1.59 10.96 6.88
CA LEU A 9 1.48 10.48 5.51
C LEU A 9 2.65 10.98 4.65
N ALA A 10 3.10 12.23 4.84
CA ALA A 10 4.26 12.76 4.13
C ALA A 10 5.56 12.00 4.47
N VAL A 11 5.77 11.64 5.74
CA VAL A 11 6.92 10.82 6.15
C VAL A 11 6.82 9.42 5.54
N LEU A 12 5.62 8.83 5.55
CA LEU A 12 5.39 7.50 5.01
C LEU A 12 5.58 7.46 3.48
N VAL A 13 5.08 8.47 2.77
CA VAL A 13 5.31 8.67 1.34
C VAL A 13 6.79 8.89 1.05
N LYS A 14 7.54 9.57 1.92
CA LYS A 14 9.00 9.74 1.75
C LYS A 14 9.75 8.41 1.90
N LEU A 15 9.37 7.57 2.87
CA LEU A 15 9.91 6.23 3.07
C LEU A 15 9.62 5.31 1.88
N PHE A 16 8.37 5.28 1.42
CA PHE A 16 7.98 4.49 0.25
C PHE A 16 8.50 5.10 -1.05
N GLY A 17 8.69 6.41 -1.14
CA GLY A 17 9.22 7.11 -2.31
C GLY A 17 10.62 6.62 -2.66
N LEU A 18 11.47 6.33 -1.67
CA LEU A 18 12.77 5.71 -1.91
C LEU A 18 12.62 4.30 -2.50
N ALA A 19 11.72 3.49 -1.95
CA ALA A 19 11.46 2.15 -2.46
C ALA A 19 10.90 2.18 -3.89
N ILE A 20 9.97 3.10 -4.19
CA ILE A 20 9.42 3.33 -5.54
C ILE A 20 10.53 3.76 -6.48
N LEU A 21 11.40 4.69 -6.07
CA LEU A 21 12.51 5.18 -6.89
C LEU A 21 13.52 4.07 -7.18
N LEU A 22 13.83 3.22 -6.19
CA LEU A 22 14.68 2.04 -6.39
C LEU A 22 14.02 1.03 -7.34
N LEU A 23 12.73 0.72 -7.15
CA LEU A 23 11.97 -0.14 -8.06
C LEU A 23 11.93 0.43 -9.48
N PHE A 24 11.76 1.74 -9.61
CA PHE A 24 11.80 2.44 -10.89
C PHE A 24 13.17 2.30 -11.55
N ALA A 25 14.26 2.52 -10.81
CA ALA A 25 15.62 2.37 -11.31
C ALA A 25 15.91 0.93 -11.74
N VAL A 26 15.50 -0.07 -10.95
CA VAL A 26 15.65 -1.49 -11.29
C VAL A 26 14.86 -1.85 -12.56
N ASN A 27 13.61 -1.40 -12.67
CA ASN A 27 12.79 -1.59 -13.87
C ASN A 27 13.43 -0.93 -15.10
N LEU A 28 13.97 0.28 -14.96
CA LEU A 28 14.66 0.99 -16.04
C LEU A 28 15.94 0.27 -16.46
N MET A 29 16.76 -0.19 -15.50
CA MET A 29 17.96 -0.98 -15.76
C MET A 29 17.65 -2.32 -16.44
N TRP A 30 16.52 -2.95 -16.11
CA TRP A 30 16.09 -4.16 -16.78
C TRP A 30 15.60 -3.85 -18.21
N SER A 31 14.83 -2.77 -18.38
CA SER A 31 14.36 -2.32 -19.69
C SER A 31 15.51 -2.12 -20.68
N THR A 32 16.63 -1.52 -20.25
CA THR A 32 17.78 -1.30 -21.15
C THR A 32 18.45 -2.61 -21.56
N LYS A 33 18.53 -3.60 -20.67
CA LYS A 33 19.07 -4.94 -20.99
C LYS A 33 18.16 -5.72 -21.94
N ILE A 34 16.84 -5.68 -21.72
CA ILE A 34 15.84 -6.32 -22.57
C ILE A 34 15.83 -5.71 -23.97
N THR A 35 15.88 -4.37 -24.06
CA THR A 35 15.86 -3.67 -25.35
C THR A 35 17.09 -4.01 -26.20
N SER A 36 18.23 -4.29 -25.56
CA SER A 36 19.45 -4.74 -26.24
C SER A 36 19.36 -6.17 -26.79
N ALA A 37 18.42 -7.00 -26.32
CA ALA A 37 18.27 -8.40 -26.74
C ALA A 37 17.37 -8.58 -27.98
N ASN A 38 16.94 -7.48 -28.63
CA ASN A 38 16.06 -7.47 -29.82
C ASN A 38 14.64 -8.03 -29.59
N ASP A 39 14.24 -8.30 -28.34
CA ASP A 39 12.86 -8.60 -27.96
C ASP A 39 12.05 -7.30 -27.88
N ARG A 40 11.50 -6.89 -29.03
CA ARG A 40 10.64 -5.69 -29.15
C ARG A 40 9.34 -5.77 -28.34
N ASP A 41 9.02 -6.94 -27.79
CA ASP A 41 7.75 -7.25 -27.15
C ASP A 41 7.77 -7.28 -25.62
N LEU A 42 8.89 -7.05 -24.94
CA LEU A 42 8.95 -6.97 -23.47
C LEU A 42 8.84 -5.56 -22.83
N PRO A 43 9.05 -4.42 -23.53
CA PRO A 43 9.03 -3.10 -22.88
C PRO A 43 7.70 -2.75 -22.22
N TRP A 44 6.56 -3.16 -22.80
CA TRP A 44 5.24 -2.79 -22.30
C TRP A 44 4.93 -3.35 -20.91
N MET A 45 5.47 -4.53 -20.56
CA MET A 45 5.31 -5.12 -19.22
C MET A 45 6.02 -4.28 -18.17
N VAL A 46 7.21 -3.78 -18.51
CA VAL A 46 8.01 -2.92 -17.61
C VAL A 46 7.29 -1.60 -17.37
N TRP A 47 6.75 -0.97 -18.43
CA TRP A 47 5.98 0.27 -18.31
C TRP A 47 4.67 0.08 -17.54
N GLY A 48 3.97 -1.04 -17.75
CA GLY A 48 2.78 -1.39 -16.98
C GLY A 48 3.09 -1.56 -15.49
N GLY A 49 4.18 -2.27 -15.17
CA GLY A 49 4.69 -2.42 -13.81
C GLY A 49 5.03 -1.07 -13.16
N LEU A 50 5.60 -0.15 -13.94
CA LEU A 50 5.91 1.20 -13.49
C LEU A 50 4.65 2.02 -13.16
N ALA A 51 3.62 1.88 -13.99
CA ALA A 51 2.37 2.62 -13.87
C ALA A 51 1.56 2.21 -12.63
N ILE A 52 1.72 0.97 -12.15
CA ILE A 52 0.98 0.48 -10.98
C ILE A 52 1.62 0.84 -9.64
N LEU A 53 2.94 1.07 -9.60
CA LEU A 53 3.68 1.39 -8.37
C LEU A 53 3.08 2.53 -7.53
N PRO A 54 2.57 3.64 -8.11
CA PRO A 54 1.91 4.68 -7.33
C PRO A 54 0.67 4.15 -6.60
N PHE A 55 -0.13 3.28 -7.23
CA PHE A 55 -1.35 2.72 -6.64
C PHE A 55 -1.01 1.79 -5.47
N ASP A 56 -0.06 0.85 -5.67
CA ASP A 56 0.45 -0.05 -4.63
C ASP A 56 0.95 0.76 -3.42
N SER A 57 1.74 1.80 -3.68
CA SER A 57 2.33 2.62 -2.60
C SER A 57 1.27 3.39 -1.80
N LEU A 58 0.24 3.91 -2.48
CA LEU A 58 -0.88 4.57 -1.83
C LEU A 58 -1.69 3.57 -1.00
N ALA A 59 -1.96 2.37 -1.55
CA ALA A 59 -2.65 1.32 -0.82
C ALA A 59 -1.88 0.91 0.43
N LEU A 60 -0.57 0.63 0.33
CA LEU A 60 0.29 0.30 1.47
C LEU A 60 0.28 1.41 2.53
N ALA A 61 0.38 2.67 2.12
CA ALA A 61 0.40 3.81 3.03
C ALA A 61 -0.92 3.94 3.81
N TRP A 62 -2.06 3.95 3.11
CA TRP A 62 -3.37 4.11 3.74
C TRP A 62 -3.78 2.88 4.56
N VAL A 63 -3.58 1.67 4.05
CA VAL A 63 -3.90 0.42 4.76
C VAL A 63 -3.00 0.25 5.97
N GLY A 64 -1.71 0.55 5.85
CA GLY A 64 -0.76 0.51 6.96
C GLY A 64 -1.16 1.46 8.09
N MET A 65 -1.56 2.69 7.75
CA MET A 65 -2.07 3.66 8.73
C MET A 65 -3.36 3.18 9.39
N ALA A 66 -4.32 2.66 8.61
CA ALA A 66 -5.58 2.15 9.15
C ALA A 66 -5.38 0.97 10.12
N LEU A 67 -4.41 0.10 9.83
CA LEU A 67 -4.06 -1.04 10.69
C LEU A 67 -3.23 -0.62 11.91
N ALA A 68 -2.32 0.36 11.76
CA ALA A 68 -1.54 0.90 12.87
C ALA A 68 -2.43 1.53 13.95
N LEU A 69 -3.49 2.24 13.53
CA LEU A 69 -4.49 2.83 14.42
C LEU A 69 -5.35 1.81 15.18
N GLN A 70 -5.20 0.50 14.93
CA GLN A 70 -5.86 -0.56 15.70
C GLN A 70 -5.02 -1.01 16.91
N GLY A 71 -3.87 -0.38 17.18
CA GLY A 71 -3.03 -0.69 18.34
C GLY A 71 -2.30 -2.02 18.25
N ARG A 72 -2.12 -2.57 17.04
CA ARG A 72 -1.41 -3.84 16.83
C ARG A 72 0.11 -3.63 16.88
N PRO A 73 0.89 -4.64 17.31
CA PRO A 73 2.35 -4.60 17.26
C PRO A 73 2.86 -4.29 15.86
N TYR A 74 3.90 -3.45 15.75
CA TYR A 74 4.42 -2.94 14.47
C TYR A 74 4.66 -4.05 13.43
N HIS A 75 5.35 -5.12 13.80
CA HIS A 75 5.65 -6.24 12.90
C HIS A 75 4.39 -6.91 12.33
N ARG A 76 3.33 -7.07 13.14
CA ARG A 76 2.06 -7.66 12.69
C ARG A 76 1.32 -6.72 11.75
N THR A 77 1.39 -5.41 12.02
CA THR A 77 0.79 -4.39 11.15
C THR A 77 1.45 -4.38 9.78
N VAL A 78 2.78 -4.40 9.72
CA VAL A 78 3.54 -4.45 8.46
C VAL A 78 3.18 -5.71 7.67
N LEU A 79 3.26 -6.89 8.29
CA LEU A 79 2.93 -8.16 7.63
C LEU A 79 1.48 -8.22 7.16
N ALA A 80 0.53 -7.74 7.95
CA ALA A 80 -0.88 -7.69 7.55
C ALA A 80 -1.13 -6.69 6.40
N THR A 81 -0.37 -5.59 6.35
CA THR A 81 -0.45 -4.59 5.27
C THR A 81 0.08 -5.18 3.97
N ILE A 82 1.31 -5.72 3.99
CA ILE A 82 1.92 -6.40 2.84
C ILE A 82 1.04 -7.57 2.39
N GLY A 83 0.55 -8.37 3.34
CA GLY A 83 -0.32 -9.51 3.08
C GLY A 83 -1.60 -9.11 2.34
N ARG A 84 -2.25 -8.01 2.72
CA ARG A 84 -3.51 -7.58 2.09
C ARG A 84 -3.32 -6.92 0.73
N VAL A 85 -2.26 -6.15 0.57
CA VAL A 85 -2.01 -5.43 -0.70
C VAL A 85 -1.38 -6.38 -1.72
N MET A 86 -0.32 -7.09 -1.34
CA MET A 86 0.50 -7.84 -2.31
C MET A 86 0.02 -9.28 -2.57
N VAL A 87 -0.52 -10.00 -1.58
CA VAL A 87 -0.83 -11.43 -1.78
C VAL A 87 -1.87 -11.66 -2.88
N PRO A 88 -3.00 -10.92 -2.96
CA PRO A 88 -4.02 -11.22 -3.97
C PRO A 88 -3.51 -11.05 -5.42
N PRO A 89 -2.88 -9.92 -5.81
CA PRO A 89 -2.33 -9.77 -7.16
C PRO A 89 -1.28 -10.84 -7.49
N TRP A 90 -0.39 -11.15 -6.53
CA TRP A 90 0.63 -12.19 -6.71
C TRP A 90 0.06 -13.59 -6.83
N THR A 91 -1.01 -13.91 -6.10
CA THR A 91 -1.66 -15.23 -6.17
C THR A 91 -2.30 -15.43 -7.55
N ILE A 92 -2.96 -14.41 -8.09
CA ILE A 92 -3.55 -14.44 -9.44
C ILE A 92 -2.44 -14.60 -10.49
N PHE A 93 -1.38 -13.79 -10.37
CA PHE A 93 -0.23 -13.83 -11.27
C PHE A 93 0.46 -15.20 -11.28
N LEU A 94 0.78 -15.75 -10.09
CA LEU A 94 1.43 -17.05 -9.97
C LEU A 94 0.52 -18.18 -10.45
N GLY A 95 -0.79 -18.11 -10.17
CA GLY A 95 -1.76 -19.06 -10.69
C GLY A 95 -1.78 -19.10 -12.22
N PHE A 96 -1.79 -17.92 -12.86
CA PHE A 96 -1.67 -17.81 -14.32
C PHE A 96 -0.33 -18.36 -14.82
N TYR A 97 0.78 -18.02 -14.16
CA TYR A 97 2.10 -18.53 -14.54
C TYR A 97 2.15 -20.07 -14.50
N PHE A 98 1.74 -20.70 -13.39
CA PHE A 98 1.74 -22.16 -13.26
C PHE A 98 0.76 -22.86 -14.21
N PHE A 99 -0.36 -22.22 -14.54
CA PHE A 99 -1.30 -22.76 -15.52
C PHE A 99 -0.72 -22.77 -16.93
N THR A 100 0.08 -21.76 -17.27
CA THR A 100 0.54 -21.53 -18.64
C THR A 100 1.86 -22.23 -18.98
N THR A 101 2.67 -22.59 -17.98
CA THR A 101 3.90 -23.39 -18.18
C THR A 101 3.67 -24.76 -18.80
N GLY A 102 2.46 -25.34 -18.69
CA GLY A 102 2.13 -26.65 -19.26
C GLY A 102 1.42 -26.62 -20.63
N VAL A 103 0.81 -25.49 -21.00
CA VAL A 103 -0.09 -25.40 -22.17
C VAL A 103 0.57 -24.63 -23.31
N GLY A 104 1.48 -23.70 -22.99
CA GLY A 104 1.98 -22.72 -23.95
C GLY A 104 0.90 -21.68 -24.26
N ILE A 105 1.26 -20.40 -24.21
CA ILE A 105 0.33 -19.31 -24.52
C ILE A 105 0.91 -18.42 -25.61
N SER A 106 0.02 -17.86 -26.42
CA SER A 106 0.41 -16.84 -27.38
C SER A 106 0.75 -15.53 -26.67
N LEU A 107 1.58 -14.71 -27.32
CA LEU A 107 1.93 -13.37 -26.82
C LEU A 107 0.68 -12.47 -26.69
N ALA A 108 -0.31 -12.65 -27.55
CA ALA A 108 -1.56 -11.87 -27.52
C ALA A 108 -2.39 -12.21 -26.28
N GLU A 109 -2.49 -13.48 -25.91
CA GLU A 109 -3.16 -13.92 -24.68
C GLU A 109 -2.43 -13.42 -23.44
N ALA A 110 -1.09 -13.49 -23.43
CA ALA A 110 -0.29 -12.91 -22.35
C ALA A 110 -0.57 -11.41 -22.20
N LYS A 111 -0.46 -10.63 -23.30
CA LYS A 111 -0.76 -9.18 -23.31
C LYS A 111 -2.16 -8.88 -22.76
N THR A 112 -3.16 -9.65 -23.18
CA THR A 112 -4.55 -9.51 -22.73
C THR A 112 -4.67 -9.77 -21.23
N PHE A 113 -4.09 -10.87 -20.74
CA PHE A 113 -4.07 -11.21 -19.32
C PHE A 113 -3.44 -10.09 -18.49
N PHE A 114 -2.25 -9.64 -18.86
CA PHE A 114 -1.55 -8.59 -18.11
C PHE A 114 -2.35 -7.29 -18.08
N PHE A 115 -2.96 -6.88 -19.18
CA PHE A 115 -3.80 -5.68 -19.23
C PHE A 115 -4.93 -5.75 -18.19
N PHE A 116 -5.71 -6.84 -18.19
CA PHE A 116 -6.78 -7.03 -17.20
C PHE A 116 -6.27 -7.20 -15.77
N TRP A 117 -5.14 -7.89 -15.59
CA TRP A 117 -4.52 -8.08 -14.29
C TRP A 117 -4.04 -6.75 -13.69
N PHE A 118 -3.45 -5.88 -14.51
CA PHE A 118 -3.05 -4.52 -14.11
C PHE A 118 -4.25 -3.69 -13.70
N ASP A 119 -5.28 -3.62 -14.54
CA ASP A 119 -6.49 -2.85 -14.25
C ASP A 119 -7.21 -3.35 -12.99
N ALA A 120 -7.35 -4.67 -12.85
CA ALA A 120 -7.96 -5.28 -11.68
C ALA A 120 -7.17 -4.98 -10.40
N THR A 121 -5.83 -5.01 -10.47
CA THR A 121 -4.97 -4.70 -9.33
C THR A 121 -5.07 -3.22 -8.95
N ALA A 122 -5.05 -2.30 -9.93
CA ALA A 122 -5.21 -0.88 -9.67
C ALA A 122 -6.57 -0.55 -9.04
N ILE A 123 -7.65 -1.15 -9.54
CA ILE A 123 -9.00 -1.01 -8.96
C ILE A 123 -9.04 -1.56 -7.53
N TYR A 124 -8.42 -2.72 -7.30
CA TYR A 124 -8.33 -3.34 -5.98
C TYR A 124 -7.61 -2.42 -4.98
N ASP A 125 -6.46 -1.88 -5.35
CA ASP A 125 -5.68 -0.95 -4.53
C ASP A 125 -6.43 0.34 -4.21
N LEU A 126 -7.11 0.92 -5.19
CA LEU A 126 -7.98 2.08 -4.97
C LEU A 126 -9.12 1.73 -4.00
N GLY A 127 -9.71 0.55 -4.15
CA GLY A 127 -10.71 0.02 -3.21
C GLY A 127 -10.17 -0.08 -1.78
N LEU A 128 -8.95 -0.59 -1.61
CA LEU A 128 -8.27 -0.66 -0.32
C LEU A 128 -7.99 0.73 0.27
N VAL A 129 -7.57 1.69 -0.55
CA VAL A 129 -7.38 3.09 -0.11
C VAL A 129 -8.69 3.69 0.39
N LEU A 130 -9.79 3.51 -0.36
CA LEU A 130 -11.11 4.01 0.04
C LEU A 130 -11.60 3.35 1.33
N TRP A 131 -11.42 2.03 1.45
CA TRP A 131 -11.73 1.29 2.67
C TRP A 131 -10.93 1.80 3.88
N ALA A 132 -9.62 1.99 3.72
CA ALA A 132 -8.75 2.50 4.78
C ALA A 132 -9.15 3.92 5.21
N LYS A 133 -9.43 4.82 4.26
CA LYS A 133 -9.93 6.16 4.54
C LYS A 133 -11.22 6.14 5.35
N ARG A 134 -12.17 5.25 5.02
CA ARG A 134 -13.43 5.09 5.77
C ARG A 134 -13.19 4.69 7.23
N ILE A 135 -12.28 3.74 7.47
CA ILE A 135 -11.94 3.30 8.84
C ILE A 135 -11.33 4.44 9.66
N ILE A 136 -10.44 5.21 9.05
CA ILE A 136 -9.77 6.32 9.74
C ILE A 136 -10.78 7.42 10.07
N ALA A 137 -11.70 7.72 9.15
CA ALA A 137 -12.75 8.71 9.34
C ALA A 137 -13.77 8.34 10.45
N GLN A 138 -13.88 7.06 10.81
CA GLN A 138 -14.78 6.60 11.89
C GLN A 138 -14.15 6.67 13.29
N LYS A 139 -12.82 6.67 13.40
CA LYS A 139 -12.09 6.76 14.68
C LYS A 139 -12.04 8.12 15.41
N PRO A 140 -12.47 9.30 14.88
CA PRO A 140 -12.43 10.57 15.60
C PRO A 140 -13.28 10.62 16.89
N LEU A 141 -14.28 9.73 17.02
CA LEU A 141 -15.23 9.75 18.14
C LEU A 141 -14.68 9.21 19.46
N LEU A 142 -13.52 8.52 19.46
CA LEU A 142 -12.96 7.93 20.68
C LEU A 142 -11.95 8.84 21.39
N THR A 143 -11.35 9.81 20.67
CA THR A 143 -10.34 10.71 21.26
C THR A 143 -10.95 11.85 22.06
N SER A 144 -12.16 12.32 21.73
CA SER A 144 -12.82 13.37 22.52
C SER A 144 -13.16 12.93 23.94
N HIS A 145 -13.51 11.65 24.13
CA HIS A 145 -13.87 11.10 25.45
C HIS A 145 -12.65 10.81 26.34
N TRP A 146 -11.47 10.53 25.76
CA TRP A 146 -10.23 10.33 26.52
C TRP A 146 -9.60 11.63 27.02
N PHE A 147 -9.72 12.72 26.25
CA PHE A 147 -9.24 14.03 26.68
C PHE A 147 -10.11 14.64 27.78
N SER A 148 -11.40 14.31 27.85
CA SER A 148 -12.28 14.82 28.91
C SER A 148 -12.08 14.15 30.27
N SER A 149 -11.63 12.89 30.34
CA SER A 149 -11.46 12.20 31.62
C SER A 149 -10.09 12.46 32.27
N THR A 150 -9.02 12.60 31.48
CA THR A 150 -7.66 12.77 32.03
C THR A 150 -7.35 14.19 32.52
N SER A 151 -8.03 15.22 32.02
CA SER A 151 -7.78 16.60 32.50
C SER A 151 -8.46 16.91 33.84
N VAL A 152 -9.55 16.22 34.18
CA VAL A 152 -10.31 16.50 35.41
C VAL A 152 -9.64 15.86 36.64
N ASP A 153 -9.12 14.65 36.50
CA ASP A 153 -8.52 13.91 37.61
C ASP A 153 -7.16 14.50 38.04
N HIS A 154 -6.36 15.02 37.11
CA HIS A 154 -5.09 15.68 37.44
C HIS A 154 -5.27 17.05 38.14
N LEU A 155 -6.39 17.75 37.91
CA LEU A 155 -6.68 19.01 38.57
C LEU A 155 -7.19 18.83 40.02
N GLN A 156 -7.84 17.71 40.34
CA GLN A 156 -8.28 17.45 41.71
C GLN A 156 -7.15 17.00 42.65
N ILE A 157 -6.14 16.29 42.14
CA ILE A 157 -5.03 15.79 42.97
C ILE A 157 -4.12 16.94 43.46
N HIS A 158 -4.05 18.07 42.76
CA HIS A 158 -3.26 19.23 43.17
C HIS A 158 -3.96 20.19 44.15
N LEU A 159 -5.27 20.03 44.39
CA LEU A 159 -6.02 20.88 45.33
C LEU A 159 -6.04 20.34 46.77
N HIS A 160 -5.58 19.09 47.00
CA HIS A 160 -5.66 18.44 48.32
C HIS A 160 -4.34 18.37 49.11
N THR A 161 -3.23 18.88 48.59
CA THR A 161 -1.90 18.83 49.26
C THR A 161 -1.46 20.15 49.92
N LYS A 162 -2.39 21.10 50.14
CA LYS A 162 -2.07 22.44 50.67
C LYS A 162 -2.62 22.80 52.04
N TYR A 163 -3.11 21.86 52.83
CA TYR A 163 -3.53 22.11 54.22
C TYR A 163 -2.94 21.09 55.18
#